data_AF-A0A7S1IWB2-F1
#
_entry.id   AF-A0A7S1IWB2-F1
#
_cell.length_a   1.000
_cell.length_b   1.000
_cell.length_c   1.000
_cell.angle_alpha   90.00
_cell.angle_beta   90.00
_cell.angle_gamma   90.00
#
_symmetry.space_group_name_H-M   'P 1'
#
loop_
_entity.id
_entity.type
_entity.pdbx_description
1 polymer ?
#
loop_
_entity_poly.entity_id
_entity_poly.type
_entity_poly.pdbx_seq_one_letter_code
_entity_poly.pdbx_strand_id
1 'polypeptide(L)'
;ADLGWLPAAQTWLAVHARPLCAPAALEVLSSLIEDIVPKGLKFLRQECTMLVQAVDINVTTSLCDLFQAIVQAENVDLLGPEGHEVDVDEVLGRVRLLFGFSFIWSLGGNLHHSSQAKFDAFARDHL
;
A
#
# COMPACT_ATOMS: atom_id res chain seq x y z
N ALA A 1 21.75 -8.16 11.22
CA ALA A 1 21.02 -6.92 10.89
C ALA A 1 19.70 -7.37 10.33
N ASP A 2 18.62 -7.32 11.12
CA ASP A 2 17.29 -7.65 10.62
C ASP A 2 16.94 -6.62 9.55
N LEU A 3 16.67 -7.09 8.33
CA LEU A 3 16.22 -6.24 7.23
C LEU A 3 14.90 -5.57 7.66
N GLY A 4 14.88 -4.24 7.68
CA GLY A 4 13.68 -3.49 8.03
C GLY A 4 12.56 -3.65 7.01
N TRP A 5 11.40 -3.05 7.28
CA TRP A 5 10.25 -3.09 6.36
C TRP A 5 10.56 -2.48 4.98
N LEU A 6 11.41 -1.44 4.92
CA LEU A 6 11.71 -0.72 3.68
C LEU A 6 12.45 -1.58 2.65
N PRO A 7 13.56 -2.27 2.97
CA PRO A 7 14.20 -3.21 2.05
C PRO A 7 13.25 -4.30 1.51
N ALA A 8 12.32 -4.79 2.34
CA ALA A 8 11.33 -5.78 1.90
C ALA A 8 10.34 -5.18 0.88
N ALA A 9 9.82 -3.98 1.15
CA ALA A 9 8.95 -3.26 0.23
C ALA A 9 9.65 -2.89 -1.09
N GLN A 10 10.91 -2.45 -1.04
CA GLN A 10 11.72 -2.15 -2.23
C GLN A 10 11.98 -3.40 -3.08
N THR A 11 12.26 -4.54 -2.43
CA THR A 11 12.41 -5.82 -3.13
C THR A 11 11.09 -6.20 -3.81
N TRP A 12 9.96 -6.04 -3.12
CA TRP A 12 8.64 -6.32 -3.69
C TRP A 12 8.31 -5.40 -4.88
N LEU A 13 8.63 -4.11 -4.80
CA LEU A 13 8.48 -3.17 -5.92
C LEU A 13 9.27 -3.63 -7.15
N ALA A 14 10.53 -4.04 -6.94
CA ALA A 14 11.42 -4.43 -8.02
C ALA A 14 11.02 -5.75 -8.69
N VAL A 15 10.49 -6.71 -7.93
CA VAL A 15 10.25 -8.08 -8.38
C VAL A 15 8.79 -8.35 -8.73
N HIS A 16 7.86 -7.87 -7.90
CA HIS A 16 6.43 -8.22 -7.98
C HIS A 16 5.57 -7.09 -8.55
N ALA A 17 5.80 -5.83 -8.16
CA ALA A 17 5.01 -4.71 -8.69
C ALA A 17 5.43 -4.32 -10.11
N ARG A 18 6.73 -4.35 -10.41
CA ARG A 18 7.28 -4.02 -11.74
C ARG A 18 6.59 -4.71 -12.92
N PRO A 19 6.34 -6.04 -12.93
CA PRO A 19 5.62 -6.68 -14.04
C PRO A 19 4.12 -6.35 -14.10
N LEU A 20 3.56 -5.74 -13.06
CA LEU A 20 2.14 -5.40 -12.97
C LEU A 20 1.85 -3.95 -13.33
N CYS A 21 2.83 -3.05 -13.23
CA CYS A 21 2.65 -1.60 -13.34
C CYS A 21 3.47 -1.01 -14.48
N ALA A 22 2.88 -0.07 -15.23
CA ALA A 22 3.63 0.81 -16.12
C ALA A 22 4.69 1.61 -15.33
N PRO A 23 5.78 2.10 -15.95
CA PRO A 23 6.83 2.84 -15.26
C PRO A 23 6.32 4.01 -14.40
N ALA A 24 5.39 4.82 -14.91
CA ALA A 24 4.80 5.93 -14.16
C ALA A 24 3.92 5.45 -12.98
N ALA A 25 3.18 4.36 -13.15
CA ALA A 25 2.39 3.73 -12.09
C ALA A 25 3.29 3.18 -10.98
N LEU A 26 4.41 2.55 -11.34
CA LEU A 26 5.40 2.03 -10.41
C LEU A 26 6.09 3.15 -9.62
N GLU A 27 6.39 4.28 -10.27
CA GLU A 27 6.95 5.46 -9.61
C GLU A 27 5.98 6.03 -8.57
N VAL A 28 4.70 6.22 -8.93
CA VAL A 28 3.67 6.66 -7.98
C VAL A 28 3.51 5.69 -6.81
N LEU A 29 3.47 4.37 -7.07
CA LEU A 29 3.39 3.36 -6.02
C LEU A 29 4.61 3.40 -5.09
N SER A 30 5.80 3.59 -5.64
CA SER A 30 7.04 3.74 -4.87
C SER A 30 6.98 4.97 -3.96
N SER A 31 6.57 6.13 -4.48
CA SER A 31 6.42 7.35 -3.69
C SER A 31 5.39 7.19 -2.59
N LEU A 32 4.23 6.57 -2.87
CA LEU A 32 3.21 6.31 -1.84
C LEU A 32 3.75 5.42 -0.71
N ILE A 33 4.53 4.38 -1.04
CA ILE A 33 5.17 3.52 -0.04
C ILE A 33 6.16 4.33 0.81
N GLU A 34 7.04 5.11 0.17
CA GLU A 34 8.08 5.85 0.87
C GLU A 34 7.54 7.03 1.71
N ASP A 35 6.45 7.66 1.28
CA ASP A 35 5.88 8.85 1.93
C ASP A 35 4.80 8.53 2.97
N ILE A 36 3.97 7.49 2.74
CA ILE A 36 2.77 7.23 3.55
C ILE A 36 3.00 6.10 4.55
N VAL A 37 3.71 5.03 4.17
CA VAL A 37 3.93 3.87 5.07
C VAL A 37 4.67 4.27 6.35
N PRO A 38 5.74 5.09 6.35
CA PRO A 38 6.39 5.50 7.60
C PRO A 38 5.45 6.26 8.54
N LYS A 39 4.57 7.12 7.99
CA LYS A 39 3.58 7.88 8.77
C LYS A 39 2.54 6.94 9.38
N GLY A 40 2.03 6.00 8.58
CA GLY A 40 1.09 4.97 9.02
C GLY A 40 1.66 4.08 10.11
N LEU A 41 2.89 3.58 9.93
CA LEU A 41 3.58 2.77 10.93
C LEU A 41 3.81 3.55 12.23
N LYS A 42 4.26 4.80 12.14
CA LYS A 42 4.43 5.66 13.32
C LYS A 42 3.11 5.85 14.08
N PHE A 43 2.04 6.19 13.37
CA PHE A 43 0.71 6.36 13.97
C PHE A 43 0.21 5.06 14.60
N LEU A 44 0.38 3.93 13.91
CA LEU A 44 0.02 2.60 14.39
C LEU A 44 0.72 2.25 15.72
N ARG A 45 1.98 2.67 15.90
CA ARG A 45 2.75 2.40 17.13
C ARG A 45 2.43 3.33 18.28
N GLN A 46 2.05 4.58 17.97
CA GLN A 46 1.88 5.63 18.98
C GLN A 46 0.43 5.77 19.44
N GLU A 47 -0.52 5.62 18.54
CA GLU A 47 -1.93 6.01 18.76
C GLU A 47 -2.90 4.82 18.75
N CYS A 48 -2.44 3.66 18.29
CA CYS A 48 -3.28 2.49 18.07
C CYS A 48 -2.95 1.31 18.99
N THR A 49 -3.95 0.47 19.23
CA THR A 49 -3.83 -0.83 19.87
C THR A 49 -4.21 -1.91 18.87
N MET A 50 -3.29 -2.82 18.58
CA MET A 50 -3.55 -3.97 17.71
C MET A 50 -4.12 -5.14 18.52
N LEU A 51 -5.02 -5.92 17.92
CA LEU A 51 -5.57 -7.15 18.48
C LEU A 51 -4.50 -8.26 18.51
N VAL A 52 -3.74 -8.38 17.42
CA VAL A 52 -2.57 -9.28 17.31
C VAL A 52 -1.31 -8.43 17.17
N GLN A 53 -0.28 -8.69 17.97
CA GLN A 53 0.97 -7.95 17.84
C GLN A 53 1.69 -8.31 16.54
N ALA A 54 1.96 -7.31 15.70
CA ALA A 54 2.66 -7.46 14.43
C ALA A 54 3.77 -6.41 14.31
N VAL A 55 4.96 -6.82 13.88
CA VAL A 55 6.08 -5.89 13.61
C VAL A 55 5.90 -5.20 12.26
N ASP A 56 6.64 -4.12 12.01
CA ASP A 56 6.47 -3.25 10.84
C ASP A 56 6.60 -3.99 9.51
N ILE A 57 7.51 -4.96 9.44
CA ILE A 57 7.69 -5.78 8.24
C ILE A 57 6.46 -6.65 7.96
N ASN A 58 5.80 -7.25 8.98
CA ASN A 58 4.58 -8.03 8.76
C ASN A 58 3.46 -7.17 8.17
N VAL A 59 3.26 -5.97 8.73
CA VAL A 59 2.21 -5.05 8.31
C VAL A 59 2.46 -4.55 6.89
N THR A 60 3.71 -4.20 6.57
CA THR A 60 4.09 -3.73 5.23
C THR A 60 4.04 -4.85 4.20
N THR A 61 4.46 -6.07 4.55
CA THR A 61 4.30 -7.23 3.67
C THR A 61 2.82 -7.49 3.38
N SER A 62 1.94 -7.43 4.38
CA SER A 62 0.50 -7.56 4.15
C SER A 62 -0.08 -6.47 3.24
N LEU A 63 0.44 -5.23 3.31
CA LEU A 63 0.08 -4.15 2.39
C LEU A 63 0.45 -4.50 0.93
N CYS A 64 1.70 -4.93 0.72
CA CYS A 64 2.22 -5.32 -0.59
C CYS A 64 1.45 -6.52 -1.16
N ASP A 65 1.27 -7.56 -0.36
CA ASP A 65 0.56 -8.78 -0.75
C ASP A 65 -0.90 -8.49 -1.11
N LEU A 66 -1.59 -7.64 -0.33
CA LEU A 66 -2.98 -7.28 -0.60
C LEU A 66 -3.11 -6.45 -1.89
N PHE A 67 -2.23 -5.48 -2.11
CA PHE A 67 -2.20 -4.72 -3.36
C PHE A 67 -2.02 -5.65 -4.56
N GLN A 68 -1.00 -6.52 -4.50
CA GLN A 68 -0.74 -7.50 -5.55
C GLN A 68 -1.94 -8.42 -5.78
N ALA A 69 -2.51 -8.97 -4.71
CA ALA A 69 -3.63 -9.90 -4.79
C ALA A 69 -4.84 -9.28 -5.49
N ILE A 70 -5.20 -8.02 -5.16
CA ILE A 70 -6.34 -7.35 -5.79
C ILE A 70 -6.08 -7.09 -7.27
N VAL A 71 -4.89 -6.59 -7.62
CA VAL A 71 -4.52 -6.34 -9.02
C VAL A 71 -4.64 -7.61 -9.85
N GLN A 72 -4.14 -8.73 -9.34
CA GLN A 72 -4.14 -10.00 -10.04
C GLN A 72 -5.53 -10.66 -10.07
N ALA A 73 -6.26 -10.67 -8.96
CA ALA A 73 -7.57 -11.32 -8.87
C ALA A 73 -8.62 -10.62 -9.74
N GLU A 74 -8.60 -9.28 -9.76
CA GLU A 74 -9.57 -8.48 -10.51
C GLU A 74 -9.07 -8.13 -11.93
N ASN A 75 -7.89 -8.62 -12.34
CA ASN A 75 -7.24 -8.29 -13.61
C ASN A 75 -7.19 -6.77 -13.88
N VAL A 76 -6.82 -5.99 -12.85
CA VAL A 76 -6.75 -4.53 -12.98
C VAL A 76 -5.63 -4.16 -13.93
N ASP A 77 -5.97 -3.48 -15.03
CA ASP A 77 -4.98 -2.94 -15.94
C ASP A 77 -4.28 -1.72 -15.31
N LEU A 78 -3.01 -1.93 -14.92
CA LEU A 78 -2.07 -0.91 -14.47
C LEU A 78 -0.87 -0.76 -15.42
N LEU A 79 -0.83 -1.53 -16.51
CA LEU A 79 0.20 -1.42 -17.56
C LEU A 79 -0.20 -0.37 -18.61
N GLY A 80 -1.50 -0.06 -18.70
CA GLY A 80 -2.06 0.68 -19.79
C GLY A 80 -2.16 -0.19 -21.05
N PRO A 81 -3.01 0.16 -22.01
CA PRO A 81 -3.15 -0.60 -23.24
C PRO A 81 -1.91 -0.42 -24.11
N GLU A 82 -1.45 -1.52 -24.69
CA GLU A 82 -0.53 -1.48 -25.81
C GLU A 82 -1.23 -0.80 -27.00
N GLY A 83 -0.90 0.47 -27.25
CA GLY A 83 -1.31 1.19 -28.46
C GLY A 83 -2.67 1.89 -28.43
N HIS A 84 -3.28 2.16 -27.27
CA HIS A 84 -4.43 3.07 -27.15
C HIS A 84 -4.13 4.21 -26.17
N GLU A 85 -4.75 5.37 -26.39
CA GLU A 85 -4.74 6.50 -25.46
C GLU A 85 -5.61 6.15 -24.23
N VAL A 86 -5.10 5.37 -23.28
CA VAL A 86 -5.61 5.46 -21.91
C VAL A 86 -4.96 6.67 -21.27
N ASP A 87 -5.80 7.44 -20.59
CA ASP A 87 -5.35 8.56 -19.80
C ASP A 87 -4.42 8.06 -18.69
N VAL A 88 -3.17 8.49 -18.73
CA VAL A 88 -2.17 8.20 -17.69
C VAL A 88 -2.75 8.53 -16.31
N ASP A 89 -3.54 9.60 -16.20
CA ASP A 89 -4.16 10.01 -14.94
C ASP A 89 -5.16 8.96 -14.42
N GLU A 90 -5.84 8.22 -15.30
CA GLU A 90 -6.73 7.13 -14.90
C GLU A 90 -5.94 5.97 -14.26
N VAL A 91 -4.85 5.55 -14.90
CA VAL A 91 -3.99 4.48 -14.37
C VAL A 91 -3.39 4.89 -13.03
N LEU A 92 -2.87 6.11 -12.93
CA LEU A 92 -2.33 6.63 -11.68
C LEU A 92 -3.42 6.78 -10.60
N GLY A 93 -4.66 7.10 -10.99
CA GLY A 93 -5.82 7.12 -10.11
C GLY A 93 -6.13 5.73 -9.53
N ARG A 94 -6.12 4.69 -10.36
CA ARG A 94 -6.31 3.29 -9.92
C ARG A 94 -5.22 2.85 -8.93
N VAL A 95 -3.95 3.18 -9.19
CA VAL A 95 -2.84 2.88 -8.26
C VAL A 95 -3.10 3.50 -6.89
N ARG A 96 -3.46 4.78 -6.83
CA ARG A 96 -3.75 5.48 -5.56
C ARG A 96 -4.93 4.84 -4.82
N LEU A 97 -6.01 4.53 -5.54
CA LEU A 97 -7.19 3.89 -4.96
C LEU A 97 -6.86 2.51 -4.37
N LEU A 98 -6.16 1.67 -5.13
CA LEU A 98 -5.75 0.33 -4.71
C LEU A 98 -4.76 0.39 -3.56
N PHE A 99 -3.79 1.30 -3.60
CA PHE A 99 -2.87 1.52 -2.49
C PHE A 99 -3.62 1.93 -1.23
N GLY A 100 -4.53 2.91 -1.32
CA GLY A 100 -5.33 3.37 -0.19
C GLY A 100 -6.18 2.25 0.43
N PHE A 101 -6.84 1.45 -0.41
CA PHE A 101 -7.59 0.27 0.05
C PHE A 101 -6.67 -0.73 0.78
N SER A 102 -5.55 -1.09 0.16
CA SER A 102 -4.60 -2.04 0.75
C SER A 102 -3.97 -1.51 2.04
N PHE A 103 -3.68 -0.21 2.11
CA PHE A 103 -3.16 0.45 3.30
C PHE A 103 -4.15 0.38 4.47
N ILE A 104 -5.41 0.74 4.21
CA ILE A 104 -6.45 0.73 5.25
C ILE A 104 -6.63 -0.69 5.81
N TRP A 105 -6.70 -1.70 4.95
CA TRP A 105 -6.96 -3.07 5.38
C TRP A 105 -5.75 -3.78 6.01
N SER A 106 -4.52 -3.44 5.59
CA SER A 106 -3.30 -4.02 6.16
C SER A 106 -2.91 -3.42 7.51
N LEU A 107 -2.97 -2.09 7.66
CA LEU A 107 -2.63 -1.41 8.92
C LEU A 107 -3.83 -1.34 9.89
N GLY A 108 -5.03 -1.13 9.35
CA GLY A 108 -6.25 -0.90 10.13
C GLY A 108 -7.02 -2.17 10.48
N GLY A 109 -6.93 -3.22 9.66
CA GLY A 109 -7.77 -4.43 9.79
C GLY A 109 -7.56 -5.22 11.09
N ASN A 110 -6.40 -5.05 11.74
CA ASN A 110 -6.04 -5.73 12.99
C ASN A 110 -6.14 -4.79 14.21
N LEU A 111 -6.78 -3.62 14.08
CA LEU A 111 -6.93 -2.69 15.18
C LEU A 111 -8.08 -3.06 16.13
N HIS A 112 -7.83 -2.89 17.42
CA HIS A 112 -8.88 -2.90 18.43
C HIS A 112 -9.88 -1.76 18.15
N HIS A 113 -11.16 -1.97 18.48
CA HIS A 113 -12.25 -1.02 18.22
C HIS A 113 -11.96 0.41 18.69
N SER A 114 -11.28 0.56 19.84
CA SER A 114 -10.88 1.87 20.39
C SER A 114 -9.93 2.67 19.50
N SER A 115 -9.26 2.05 18.54
CA SER A 115 -8.28 2.67 17.65
C SER A 115 -8.79 2.86 16.22
N GLN A 116 -9.88 2.18 15.84
CA GLN A 116 -10.41 2.21 14.46
C GLN A 116 -10.83 3.62 14.04
N ALA A 117 -11.55 4.36 14.89
CA ALA A 117 -11.99 5.73 14.57
C ALA A 117 -10.82 6.71 14.40
N LYS A 118 -9.76 6.58 15.22
CA LYS A 118 -8.56 7.41 15.10
C LYS A 118 -7.78 7.11 13.82
N PHE A 119 -7.68 5.83 13.47
CA PHE A 119 -7.01 5.39 12.26
C PHE A 119 -7.78 5.79 11.00
N ASP A 120 -9.12 5.70 11.00
CA ASP A 120 -9.96 6.19 9.88
C ASP A 120 -9.74 7.69 9.63
N ALA A 121 -9.74 8.50 10.68
CA ALA A 121 -9.43 9.94 10.57
C ALA A 121 -8.02 10.16 10.01
N PHE A 122 -7.01 9.47 10.56
CA PHE A 122 -5.64 9.55 10.04
C PHE A 122 -5.56 9.18 8.55
N ALA A 123 -6.22 8.09 8.14
CA ALA A 123 -6.19 7.61 6.76
C ALA A 123 -6.83 8.62 5.80
N ARG A 124 -7.95 9.25 6.18
CA ARG A 124 -8.61 10.29 5.37
C ARG A 124 -7.78 11.55 5.17
N ASP A 125 -6.95 11.90 6.16
CA ASP A 125 -6.12 13.11 6.11
C ASP A 125 -4.82 12.91 5.32
N HIS A 126 -4.39 11.66 5.09
CA HIS A 126 -3.07 11.34 4.53
C HIS A 126 -3.10 10.56 3.19
N LEU A 127 -4.22 9.96 2.82
CA LEU A 127 -4.43 9.27 1.53
C LEU A 127 -5.23 10.14 0.56
#